data_AF-A0A2E2UHW9-F1
#
_entry.id   AF-A0A2E2UHW9-F1
#
_cell.length_a   1.000
_cell.length_b   1.000
_cell.length_c   1.000
_cell.angle_alpha   90.00
_cell.angle_beta   90.00
_cell.angle_gamma   90.00
#
_symmetry.space_group_name_H-M   'P 1'
#
loop_
_entity.id
_entity.type
_entity.pdbx_description
1 polymer ?
#
loop_
_entity_poly.entity_id
_entity_poly.type
_entity_poly.pdbx_seq_one_letter_code
_entity_poly.pdbx_strand_id
1 'polypeptide(L)'
;MNFNIKSVNKFESMLKTNSFLFFDSNEFEEIIMYYLDTGNIPLAKKAGKLAFEQYPSSISLNLIIAEISIVENNLKKAEKINNKLHQLEPLNAEILFQKSKILSKKKKHLESIESLKKIEKNSDLFYDSLYTIGKEYLFIDDFKN
;
A
#
# COMPACT_ATOMS: atom_id res chain seq x y z
N MET A 1 17.35 0.22 -2.13
CA MET A 1 17.28 0.56 -0.69
C MET A 1 18.30 -0.30 0.04
N ASN A 2 19.09 0.27 0.96
CA ASN A 2 19.88 -0.53 1.91
C ASN A 2 18.97 -0.88 3.09
N PHE A 3 18.49 -2.12 3.15
CA PHE A 3 17.65 -2.57 4.24
C PHE A 3 18.46 -2.71 5.53
N ASN A 4 17.89 -2.27 6.64
CA ASN A 4 18.43 -2.58 7.95
C ASN A 4 18.09 -4.03 8.31
N ILE A 5 19.00 -4.94 7.95
CA ILE A 5 18.88 -6.38 8.20
C ILE A 5 18.70 -6.69 9.70
N LYS A 6 19.07 -5.77 10.60
CA LYS A 6 18.91 -5.96 12.06
C LYS A 6 17.44 -6.11 12.46
N SER A 7 16.54 -5.27 11.95
CA SER A 7 15.11 -5.29 12.26
C SER A 7 14.47 -6.60 11.77
N VAL A 8 14.85 -7.02 10.57
CA VAL A 8 14.42 -8.29 9.95
C VAL A 8 14.89 -9.50 10.78
N ASN A 9 16.17 -9.57 11.13
CA ASN A 9 16.73 -10.66 11.94
C ASN A 9 16.08 -10.75 13.32
N LYS A 10 15.83 -9.60 13.95
CA LYS A 10 15.12 -9.50 15.23
C LYS A 10 13.69 -10.04 15.10
N PHE A 11 12.99 -9.67 14.03
CA PHE A 11 11.65 -10.18 13.73
C PHE A 11 11.65 -11.69 13.50
N GLU A 12 12.58 -12.22 12.70
CA GLU A 12 12.70 -13.66 12.50
C GLU A 12 13.01 -14.41 13.80
N SER A 13 13.88 -13.86 14.65
CA SER A 13 14.17 -14.43 15.96
C SER A 13 12.92 -14.48 16.84
N MET A 14 12.13 -13.41 16.84
CA MET A 14 10.84 -13.38 17.55
C MET A 14 9.94 -14.53 17.08
N LEU A 15 9.82 -14.72 15.77
CA LEU A 15 9.00 -15.78 15.18
C LEU A 15 9.50 -17.19 15.53
N LYS A 16 10.82 -17.40 15.50
CA LYS A 16 11.45 -18.71 15.80
C LYS A 16 11.33 -19.09 17.28
N THR A 17 11.48 -18.10 18.17
CA THR A 17 11.51 -18.34 19.62
C THR A 17 10.15 -18.22 20.29
N ASN A 18 9.12 -17.80 19.54
CA ASN A 18 7.80 -17.45 20.08
C ASN A 18 7.90 -16.45 21.25
N SER A 19 8.91 -15.59 21.22
CA SER A 19 9.12 -14.53 22.21
C SER A 19 8.36 -13.27 21.84
N PHE A 20 8.15 -12.38 22.80
CA PHE A 20 7.59 -11.05 22.53
C PHE A 20 8.74 -10.05 22.41
N LEU A 21 8.98 -9.52 21.21
CA LEU A 21 9.94 -8.45 20.97
C LEU A 21 9.21 -7.19 20.52
N PHE A 22 9.66 -6.04 21.02
CA PHE A 22 9.13 -4.74 20.63
C PHE A 22 9.75 -4.29 19.30
N PHE A 23 8.94 -3.68 18.43
CA PHE A 23 9.39 -3.00 17.22
C PHE A 23 8.72 -1.65 17.17
N ASP A 24 9.48 -0.58 16.91
CA ASP A 24 8.86 0.70 16.61
C ASP A 24 8.21 0.71 15.21
N SER A 25 7.49 1.79 14.87
CA SER A 25 6.81 1.89 13.58
C SER A 25 7.77 1.83 12.40
N ASN A 26 8.97 2.40 12.53
CA ASN A 26 9.95 2.45 11.44
C ASN A 26 10.59 1.07 11.25
N GLU A 27 10.90 0.36 12.34
CA GLU A 27 11.35 -1.04 12.28
C GLU A 27 10.29 -1.89 11.57
N PHE A 28 9.00 -1.70 11.86
CA PHE A 28 7.95 -2.41 11.13
C PHE A 28 7.88 -2.06 9.64
N GLU A 29 8.01 -0.79 9.27
CA GLU A 29 8.07 -0.37 7.86
C GLU A 29 9.22 -1.06 7.13
N GLU A 30 10.42 -1.04 7.70
CA GLU A 30 11.59 -1.73 7.15
C GLU A 30 11.36 -3.23 6.97
N ILE A 31 10.79 -3.89 7.99
CA ILE A 31 10.51 -5.33 7.96
C ILE A 31 9.49 -5.66 6.86
N ILE A 32 8.41 -4.89 6.78
CA ILE A 32 7.35 -5.13 5.80
C ILE A 32 7.89 -4.91 4.38
N MET A 33 8.58 -3.79 4.14
CA MET A 33 9.16 -3.47 2.84
C MET A 33 10.18 -4.51 2.40
N TYR A 34 11.04 -4.99 3.31
CA TYR A 34 11.97 -6.08 3.00
C TYR A 34 11.25 -7.34 2.49
N TYR A 35 10.17 -7.75 3.15
CA TYR A 35 9.44 -8.94 2.72
C TYR A 35 8.63 -8.71 1.44
N LEU A 36 8.19 -7.49 1.15
CA LEU A 36 7.57 -7.16 -0.13
C LEU A 36 8.59 -7.21 -1.28
N ASP A 37 9.75 -6.59 -1.10
CA ASP A 37 10.81 -6.53 -2.11
C ASP A 37 11.41 -7.91 -2.41
N THR A 38 11.42 -8.81 -1.43
CA THR A 38 11.85 -10.21 -1.60
C THR A 38 10.74 -11.14 -2.07
N GLY A 39 9.51 -10.63 -2.27
CA GLY A 39 8.35 -11.41 -2.70
C GLY A 39 7.75 -12.33 -1.63
N ASN A 40 8.18 -12.24 -0.37
CA ASN A 40 7.65 -13.02 0.74
C ASN A 40 6.38 -12.38 1.34
N ILE A 41 5.30 -12.40 0.55
CA ILE A 41 4.00 -11.84 0.93
C ILE A 41 3.46 -12.37 2.27
N PRO A 42 3.57 -13.67 2.61
CA PRO A 42 3.09 -14.17 3.90
C PRO A 42 3.76 -13.51 5.11
N LEU A 43 5.07 -13.27 5.07
CA LEU A 43 5.78 -12.60 6.16
C LEU A 43 5.52 -11.09 6.20
N ALA A 44 5.45 -10.44 5.04
CA ALA A 44 5.03 -9.03 4.95
C ALA A 44 3.68 -8.81 5.62
N LYS A 45 2.71 -9.70 5.36
CA LYS A 45 1.38 -9.67 5.96
C LYS A 45 1.40 -9.90 7.47
N LYS A 46 2.23 -10.84 7.95
CA LYS A 46 2.36 -11.10 9.38
C LYS A 46 2.93 -9.89 10.11
N ALA A 47 3.99 -9.28 9.56
CA ALA A 47 4.56 -8.04 10.08
C ALA A 47 3.53 -6.89 10.03
N GLY A 48 2.85 -6.70 8.89
CA GLY A 48 1.83 -5.67 8.73
C GLY A 48 0.62 -5.81 9.67
N LYS A 49 0.21 -7.04 10.00
CA LYS A 49 -0.84 -7.28 10.99
C LYS A 49 -0.39 -6.83 12.40
N LEU A 50 0.81 -7.23 12.82
CA LEU A 50 1.37 -6.84 14.12
C LEU A 50 1.58 -5.32 14.21
N ALA A 51 2.07 -4.71 13.13
CA ALA A 51 2.25 -3.27 13.02
C ALA A 51 0.91 -2.53 13.13
N PHE A 52 -0.15 -3.02 12.48
CA PHE A 52 -1.49 -2.43 12.56
C PHE A 52 -2.09 -2.50 13.97
N GLU A 53 -1.87 -3.60 14.68
CA GLU A 53 -2.37 -3.79 16.05
C GLU A 53 -1.69 -2.84 17.04
N GLN A 54 -0.40 -2.55 16.84
CA GLN A 54 0.38 -1.66 17.73
C GLN A 54 0.30 -0.18 17.33
N TYR A 55 0.24 0.11 16.03
CA TYR A 55 0.30 1.45 15.47
C TYR A 55 -0.88 1.75 14.53
N PRO A 56 -2.14 1.62 15.00
CA PRO A 56 -3.33 1.73 14.14
C PRO A 56 -3.50 3.12 13.50
N SER A 57 -2.88 4.15 14.07
CA SER A 57 -2.95 5.54 13.59
C SER A 57 -1.77 5.95 12.71
N SER A 58 -0.75 5.09 12.50
CA SER A 58 0.39 5.43 11.63
C SER A 58 -0.05 5.47 10.18
N ILE A 59 0.08 6.64 9.53
CA ILE A 59 -0.30 6.83 8.13
C ILE A 59 0.56 5.96 7.22
N SER A 60 1.89 6.02 7.38
CA SER A 60 2.86 5.24 6.60
C SER A 60 2.60 3.74 6.65
N LEU A 61 2.40 3.17 7.84
CA LEU A 61 2.08 1.75 7.98
C LEU A 61 0.74 1.40 7.33
N ASN A 62 -0.29 2.24 7.51
CA ASN A 62 -1.59 2.00 6.89
C ASN A 62 -1.54 2.08 5.36
N LEU A 63 -0.70 2.94 4.77
CA LEU A 63 -0.46 2.98 3.32
C LEU A 63 0.11 1.65 2.83
N ILE A 64 1.13 1.12 3.50
CA ILE A 64 1.74 -0.17 3.15
C ILE A 64 0.72 -1.31 3.29
N ILE A 65 -0.06 -1.33 4.37
CA ILE A 65 -1.07 -2.37 4.61
C ILE A 65 -2.22 -2.29 3.58
N ALA A 66 -2.59 -1.09 3.15
CA ALA A 66 -3.56 -0.88 2.08
C ALA A 66 -3.03 -1.45 0.75
N GLU A 67 -1.78 -1.15 0.38
CA GLU A 67 -1.13 -1.70 -0.83
C GLU A 67 -1.08 -3.23 -0.80
N ILE A 68 -0.67 -3.84 0.33
CA ILE A 68 -0.71 -5.30 0.50
C ILE A 68 -2.13 -5.84 0.26
N SER A 69 -3.13 -5.16 0.81
CA SER A 69 -4.53 -5.57 0.64
C SER A 69 -5.01 -5.45 -0.82
N ILE A 70 -4.49 -4.48 -1.59
CA ILE A 70 -4.76 -4.32 -3.03
C ILE A 70 -4.13 -5.48 -3.83
N VAL A 71 -2.87 -5.80 -3.53
CA VAL A 71 -2.14 -6.91 -4.17
C VAL A 71 -2.84 -8.24 -3.92
N GLU A 72 -3.31 -8.49 -2.71
CA GLU A 72 -4.09 -9.69 -2.34
C GLU A 72 -5.55 -9.69 -2.86
N ASN A 73 -5.95 -8.65 -3.62
CA ASN A 73 -7.32 -8.46 -4.08
C ASN A 73 -8.37 -8.37 -2.94
N ASN A 74 -7.95 -8.05 -1.72
CA ASN A 74 -8.83 -7.78 -0.59
C ASN A 74 -9.31 -6.32 -0.61
N LEU A 75 -10.10 -6.00 -1.64
CA LEU A 75 -10.50 -4.63 -1.95
C LEU A 75 -11.33 -3.98 -0.84
N LYS A 76 -12.14 -4.75 -0.11
CA LYS A 76 -12.93 -4.23 1.02
C LYS A 76 -12.04 -3.66 2.14
N LYS A 77 -10.97 -4.38 2.48
CA LYS A 77 -10.01 -3.92 3.50
C LYS A 77 -9.21 -2.72 2.99
N ALA A 78 -8.71 -2.80 1.77
CA ALA A 78 -7.97 -1.71 1.13
C ALA A 78 -8.78 -0.40 1.09
N GLU A 79 -10.03 -0.47 0.61
CA GLU A 79 -10.93 0.69 0.52
C GLU A 79 -11.26 1.28 1.90
N LYS A 80 -11.46 0.44 2.92
CA LYS A 80 -11.69 0.91 4.29
C LYS A 80 -10.49 1.69 4.84
N ILE A 81 -9.26 1.21 4.61
CA ILE A 81 -8.04 1.88 5.07
C ILE A 81 -7.83 3.16 4.27
N ASN A 82 -7.86 3.07 2.94
CA ASN A 82 -7.63 4.20 2.04
C ASN A 82 -8.64 5.34 2.30
N ASN A 83 -9.92 5.05 2.52
CA ASN A 83 -10.92 6.08 2.84
C ASN A 83 -10.63 6.81 4.15
N LYS A 84 -10.14 6.09 5.18
CA LYS A 84 -9.74 6.72 6.45
C LYS A 84 -8.54 7.64 6.25
N LEU A 85 -7.52 7.17 5.52
CA LEU A 85 -6.35 7.98 5.22
C LEU A 85 -6.72 9.22 4.39
N HIS A 86 -7.61 9.07 3.40
CA HIS A 86 -8.06 10.16 2.55
C HIS A 86 -8.83 11.24 3.32
N GLN A 87 -9.50 10.91 4.42
CA GLN A 87 -10.11 11.91 5.30
C GLN A 87 -9.07 12.75 6.05
N LEU A 88 -7.88 12.19 6.31
CA LEU A 88 -6.79 12.87 7.00
C LEU A 88 -5.94 13.68 6.02
N GLU A 89 -5.57 13.08 4.89
CA GLU A 89 -4.69 13.67 3.89
C GLU A 89 -5.29 13.55 2.47
N PRO A 90 -6.31 14.35 2.14
CA PRO A 90 -7.06 14.20 0.88
C PRO A 90 -6.22 14.42 -0.40
N LEU A 91 -5.10 15.12 -0.28
CA LEU A 91 -4.20 15.45 -1.40
C LEU A 91 -2.92 14.60 -1.44
N ASN A 92 -2.76 13.64 -0.52
CA ASN A 92 -1.60 12.76 -0.54
C ASN A 92 -1.61 11.89 -1.80
N ALA A 93 -0.54 11.97 -2.59
CA ALA A 93 -0.45 11.32 -3.89
C ALA A 93 -0.54 9.78 -3.79
N GLU A 94 0.07 9.16 -2.77
CA GLU A 94 0.03 7.71 -2.58
C GLU A 94 -1.40 7.25 -2.27
N ILE A 95 -2.14 8.00 -1.45
CA ILE A 95 -3.56 7.70 -1.17
C ILE A 95 -4.39 7.75 -2.44
N LEU A 96 -4.21 8.80 -3.25
CA LEU A 96 -4.92 8.98 -4.53
C LEU A 96 -4.56 7.87 -5.53
N PHE A 97 -3.29 7.49 -5.58
CA PHE A 97 -2.80 6.44 -6.46
C PHE A 97 -3.36 5.07 -6.06
N GLN A 98 -3.31 4.71 -4.78
CA GLN A 98 -3.93 3.48 -4.26
C GLN A 98 -5.45 3.45 -4.48
N LYS A 99 -6.13 4.60 -4.32
CA LYS A 99 -7.56 4.72 -4.63
C LYS A 99 -7.84 4.39 -6.09
N SER A 100 -7.02 4.88 -7.02
CA SER A 100 -7.14 4.53 -8.44
C SER A 100 -7.01 3.02 -8.70
N LYS A 101 -6.03 2.36 -8.07
CA LYS A 101 -5.84 0.89 -8.19
C LYS A 101 -7.07 0.12 -7.69
N ILE A 102 -7.66 0.56 -6.58
CA ILE A 102 -8.89 -0.04 -6.03
C ILE A 102 -10.06 0.13 -7.02
N LEU A 103 -10.24 1.33 -7.56
CA LEU A 103 -11.31 1.64 -8.52
C LEU A 103 -11.15 0.86 -9.82
N SER A 104 -9.94 0.80 -10.37
CA SER A 104 -9.58 0.02 -11.55
C SER A 104 -9.90 -1.47 -11.37
N LYS A 105 -9.50 -2.08 -10.24
CA LYS A 105 -9.85 -3.48 -9.92
C LYS A 105 -11.37 -3.70 -9.75
N LYS A 106 -12.14 -2.67 -9.42
CA LYS A 106 -13.62 -2.66 -9.37
C LYS A 106 -14.26 -2.32 -10.72
N LYS A 107 -13.48 -2.22 -11.80
CA LYS A 107 -13.90 -1.79 -13.15
C LYS A 107 -14.48 -0.37 -13.22
N LYS A 108 -14.18 0.47 -12.22
CA LYS A 108 -14.59 1.88 -12.15
C LYS A 108 -13.52 2.76 -12.79
N HIS A 109 -13.25 2.53 -14.07
CA HIS A 109 -12.11 3.12 -14.78
C HIS A 109 -12.16 4.65 -14.85
N LEU A 110 -13.34 5.24 -15.07
CA LEU A 110 -13.49 6.69 -15.09
C LEU A 110 -13.21 7.32 -13.71
N GLU A 111 -13.71 6.73 -12.63
CA GLU A 111 -13.43 7.20 -11.26
C GLU A 111 -11.94 7.03 -10.91
N SER A 112 -11.29 5.99 -11.43
CA SER A 112 -9.84 5.76 -11.29
C SER A 112 -9.05 6.92 -11.92
N ILE A 113 -9.37 7.27 -13.18
CA ILE A 113 -8.75 8.38 -13.91
C ILE A 113 -8.94 9.71 -13.15
N GLU A 114 -10.15 10.00 -12.67
CA GLU A 114 -10.42 11.24 -11.92
C GLU A 114 -9.67 11.30 -10.59
N SER A 115 -9.33 10.16 -9.99
CA SER A 115 -8.47 10.11 -8.80
C SER A 115 -7.01 10.40 -9.15
N LEU A 116 -6.52 9.84 -10.26
CA LEU A 116 -5.14 10.03 -10.74
C LEU A 116 -4.85 11.46 -11.17
N LYS A 117 -5.81 12.13 -11.82
CA LYS A 117 -5.68 13.55 -12.24
C LYS A 117 -5.48 14.54 -11.09
N LYS A 118 -5.77 14.13 -9.85
CA LYS A 118 -5.55 14.95 -8.65
C LYS A 118 -4.11 14.94 -8.16
N ILE A 119 -3.26 14.05 -8.68
CA ILE A 119 -1.84 13.98 -8.32
C ILE A 119 -1.11 15.17 -8.99
N GLU A 120 -0.47 15.99 -8.18
CA GLU A 120 0.22 17.20 -8.63
C GLU A 120 1.50 16.88 -9.43
N LYS A 121 1.87 17.79 -10.34
CA LYS A 121 3.04 17.62 -11.24
C LYS A 121 4.39 17.50 -10.54
N ASN A 122 4.49 18.02 -9.31
CA ASN A 122 5.68 17.98 -8.47
C ASN A 122 5.78 16.70 -7.63
N SER A 123 4.76 15.82 -7.67
CA SER A 123 4.79 14.54 -6.97
C SER A 123 5.66 13.53 -7.71
N ASP A 124 6.39 12.70 -6.96
CA ASP A 124 7.15 11.57 -7.50
C ASP A 124 6.27 10.56 -8.26
N LEU A 125 4.97 10.50 -7.92
CA LEU A 125 3.99 9.62 -8.58
C LEU A 125 3.37 10.23 -9.83
N PHE A 126 3.75 11.45 -10.23
CA PHE A 126 3.09 12.13 -11.34
C PHE A 126 3.20 11.33 -12.66
N TYR A 127 4.39 10.86 -13.01
CA TYR A 127 4.59 10.10 -14.25
C TYR A 127 3.91 8.71 -14.19
N ASP A 128 3.97 8.04 -13.04
CA ASP A 128 3.24 6.79 -12.83
C ASP A 128 1.73 6.99 -12.93
N SER A 129 1.23 8.14 -12.50
CA SER A 129 -0.19 8.49 -12.64
C SER A 129 -0.59 8.64 -14.11
N LEU A 130 0.23 9.31 -14.94
CA LEU A 130 -0.02 9.47 -16.37
C LEU A 130 0.00 8.13 -17.09
N TYR A 131 0.99 7.29 -16.79
CA TYR A 131 1.07 5.93 -17.33
C TYR A 131 -0.17 5.10 -16.96
N THR A 132 -0.61 5.20 -15.70
CA THR A 132 -1.79 4.48 -15.22
C THR A 132 -3.07 5.01 -15.89
N ILE A 133 -3.22 6.32 -16.07
CA ILE A 133 -4.34 6.90 -16.84
C ILE A 133 -4.41 6.31 -18.25
N GLY A 134 -3.27 6.18 -18.93
CA GLY A 134 -3.20 5.55 -20.26
C GLY A 134 -3.75 4.12 -20.24
N LYS A 135 -3.37 3.31 -19.24
CA LYS A 135 -3.89 1.95 -19.06
C LYS A 135 -5.40 1.92 -18.80
N GLU A 136 -5.92 2.85 -18.03
CA GLU A 136 -7.36 2.94 -17.77
C GLU A 136 -8.17 3.24 -19.04
N TYR A 137 -7.64 4.08 -19.93
CA TYR A 137 -8.27 4.30 -21.25
C TYR A 137 -8.28 3.04 -22.11
N LEU A 138 -7.18 2.27 -22.13
CA LEU A 138 -7.14 0.98 -22.84
C LEU A 138 -8.22 0.02 -22.31
N PHE A 139 -8.38 -0.09 -20.99
CA PHE A 139 -9.46 -0.91 -20.42
C PHE A 139 -10.84 -0.45 -20.89
N ILE A 140 -11.11 0.86 -20.92
CA ILE A 140 -12.40 1.40 -21.38
C ILE A 140 -12.69 1.03 -22.83
N ASP A 141 -11.69 1.12 -23.70
CA ASP A 141 -11.85 0.79 -25.12
C ASP A 141 -12.07 -0.72 -25.32
N ASP A 142 -11.38 -1.57 -24.54
CA ASP A 142 -11.61 -3.03 -24.53
C ASP A 142 -13.03 -3.41 -24.08
N PHE A 143 -13.69 -2.62 -23.21
CA PHE A 143 -15.08 -2.88 -22.80
C PHE A 143 -16.13 -2.44 -23.84
N LYS A 144 -15.76 -1.60 -24.81
CA LYS A 144 -16.67 -1.11 -25.84
C LYS A 144 -16.70 -2.00 -27.10
N ASN A 145 -15.73 -2.90 -27.25
CA ASN A 145 -15.59 -3.84 -28.36
C ASN A 145 -16.06 -5.24 -27.96
#